data_AF-A0AAX3YK93-F1
#
_entry.id   AF-A0AAX3YK93-F1
#
_cell.length_a   1.000
_cell.length_b   1.000
_cell.length_c   1.000
_cell.angle_alpha   90.00
_cell.angle_beta   90.00
_cell.angle_gamma   90.00
#
_symmetry.space_group_name_H-M   'P 1'
#
loop_
_entity.id
_entity.type
_entity.pdbx_description
1 polymer ?
#
loop_
_entity_poly.entity_id
_entity_poly.type
_entity_poly.pdbx_seq_one_letter_code
_entity_poly.pdbx_strand_id
1 'polypeptide(L)'
;MAQPRSDPPTAEPPRQRSRYWWIKWLLGAGLLALLTVEGIYLWPTLSDSWKALTEIHWGWVAACIAAQAVSLSGYGAVQQRLLQAGGVVVSQLKSVSVIYASTAMAVSLPAGQVFSTAFTYKQTRKWGATPIVASWQLAISGVIAAGSLALLGAAGAFAVGTKVSPVTLALSLVAAFGLFYGLRYISRNPDSIESIGHWVLTRYNKFRKNPPETGVERWKEILSQLDSVELSRRDSVITFGWSAVHRLADVACLGFACWAVGAEPSFAGLLIAFAAAKAVGSIPLAPGGLGFVDGTLIATLTAAGATASQALAAVFVYRVVSYILVAIVGWVVFFILFRHNQHEDLEMDLEFERREQSSPTTKRTKHTGDPEPDSQP
;
A
#
# COMPACT_ATOMS: atom_id res chain seq x y z
N MET A 1 17.40 -54.97 -47.38
CA MET A 1 18.08 -53.97 -46.52
C MET A 1 17.40 -52.64 -46.75
N ALA A 2 16.55 -52.20 -45.82
CA ALA A 2 15.79 -50.95 -45.91
C ALA A 2 16.38 -49.94 -44.90
N GLN A 3 16.69 -48.74 -45.37
CA GLN A 3 17.20 -47.64 -44.56
C GLN A 3 16.08 -47.04 -43.69
N PRO A 4 16.34 -46.67 -42.42
CA PRO A 4 15.38 -45.94 -41.60
C PRO A 4 15.33 -44.46 -42.01
N ARG A 5 14.11 -43.94 -42.16
CA ARG A 5 13.82 -42.52 -42.45
C ARG A 5 14.26 -41.66 -41.26
N SER A 6 14.97 -40.57 -41.54
CA SER A 6 15.28 -39.50 -40.58
C SER A 6 14.05 -38.63 -40.35
N ASP A 7 13.62 -38.48 -39.11
CA ASP A 7 12.60 -37.51 -38.72
C ASP A 7 13.10 -36.06 -38.94
N PRO A 8 12.24 -35.13 -39.40
CA PRO A 8 12.63 -33.73 -39.56
C PRO A 8 12.76 -33.02 -38.20
N PRO A 9 13.62 -31.99 -38.10
CA PRO A 9 13.81 -31.26 -36.86
C PRO A 9 12.51 -30.54 -36.43
N THR A 10 12.09 -30.78 -35.20
CA THR A 10 11.00 -30.06 -34.53
C THR A 10 11.32 -28.55 -34.51
N ALA A 11 10.54 -27.76 -35.25
CA ALA A 11 10.62 -26.30 -35.19
C ALA A 11 10.27 -25.81 -33.77
N GLU A 12 11.19 -25.09 -33.14
CA GLU A 12 10.93 -24.35 -31.90
C GLU A 12 9.82 -23.30 -32.16
N PRO A 13 8.83 -23.13 -31.26
CA PRO A 13 7.82 -22.12 -31.44
C PRO A 13 8.45 -20.71 -31.39
N PRO A 14 8.06 -19.79 -32.28
CA PRO A 14 8.63 -18.44 -32.31
C PRO A 14 8.32 -17.73 -30.98
N ARG A 15 9.37 -17.25 -30.30
CA ARG A 15 9.26 -16.33 -29.17
C ARG A 15 8.43 -15.12 -29.60
N GLN A 16 7.15 -15.08 -29.20
CA GLN A 16 6.32 -13.89 -29.30
C GLN A 16 6.97 -12.78 -28.47
N ARG A 17 7.81 -11.96 -29.12
CA ARG A 17 8.23 -10.66 -28.59
C ARG A 17 6.95 -9.85 -28.38
N SER A 18 6.56 -9.73 -27.13
CA SER A 18 5.35 -9.05 -26.67
C SER A 18 5.17 -7.71 -27.40
N ARG A 19 4.07 -7.61 -28.15
CA ARG A 19 3.56 -6.47 -28.93
C ARG A 19 3.27 -5.23 -28.07
N TYR A 20 3.75 -5.18 -26.83
CA TYR A 20 3.51 -4.12 -25.85
C TYR A 20 4.80 -3.41 -25.38
N TRP A 21 5.97 -3.76 -25.93
CA TRP A 21 7.23 -3.08 -25.58
C TRP A 21 7.26 -1.59 -25.97
N TRP A 22 6.64 -1.24 -27.11
CA TRP A 22 6.48 0.15 -27.57
C TRP A 22 5.59 1.00 -26.64
N ILE A 23 4.65 0.38 -25.90
CA ILE A 23 3.82 1.09 -24.91
C ILE A 23 4.68 1.57 -23.74
N LYS A 24 5.70 0.80 -23.33
CA LYS A 24 6.65 1.25 -22.29
C LYS A 24 7.42 2.50 -22.72
N TRP A 25 7.81 2.57 -23.99
CA TRP A 25 8.49 3.74 -24.54
C TRP A 25 7.55 4.93 -24.76
N LEU A 26 6.31 4.70 -25.19
CA LEU A 26 5.29 5.75 -25.28
C LEU A 26 4.91 6.32 -23.90
N LEU A 27 4.79 5.46 -22.88
CA LEU A 27 4.58 5.89 -21.50
C LEU A 27 5.80 6.65 -20.96
N GLY A 28 7.01 6.18 -21.27
CA GLY A 28 8.25 6.88 -20.90
C GLY A 28 8.39 8.25 -21.59
N ALA A 29 8.08 8.34 -22.88
CA ALA A 29 8.09 9.59 -23.64
C ALA A 29 6.97 10.54 -23.20
N GLY A 30 5.78 10.01 -22.89
CA GLY A 30 4.67 10.78 -22.34
C GLY A 30 4.98 11.35 -20.96
N LEU A 31 5.64 10.57 -20.09
CA LEU A 31 6.12 11.03 -18.79
C LEU A 31 7.22 12.10 -18.94
N LEU A 32 8.17 11.90 -19.86
CA LEU A 32 9.22 12.87 -20.14
C LEU A 32 8.64 14.19 -20.69
N ALA A 33 7.67 14.11 -21.60
CA ALA A 33 6.98 15.28 -22.14
C ALA A 33 6.18 16.01 -21.06
N LEU A 34 5.46 15.29 -20.18
CA LEU A 34 4.76 15.87 -19.05
C LEU A 34 5.72 16.61 -18.10
N LEU A 35 6.83 15.96 -17.72
CA LEU A 35 7.86 16.57 -16.86
C LEU A 35 8.53 17.77 -17.50
N THR A 36 8.68 17.77 -18.83
CA THR A 36 9.26 18.90 -19.58
C THR A 36 8.29 20.07 -19.66
N VAL A 37 7.00 19.80 -19.89
CA VAL A 37 5.94 20.82 -19.90
C VAL A 37 5.73 21.44 -18.52
N GLU A 38 5.68 20.62 -17.47
CA GLU A 38 5.65 21.10 -16.09
C GLU A 38 6.92 21.89 -15.74
N GLY A 39 8.10 21.42 -16.17
CA GLY A 39 9.38 22.12 -15.94
C GLY A 39 9.45 23.50 -16.60
N ILE A 40 8.95 23.65 -17.82
CA ILE A 40 8.90 24.95 -18.54
C ILE A 40 7.90 25.90 -17.89
N TYR A 41 6.72 25.40 -17.50
CA TYR A 41 5.68 26.23 -16.88
C TYR A 41 6.06 26.69 -15.47
N LEU A 42 6.80 25.87 -14.73
CA LEU A 42 7.27 26.18 -13.37
C LEU A 42 8.57 26.98 -13.34
N TRP A 43 9.27 27.16 -14.46
CA TRP A 43 10.58 27.83 -14.55
C TRP A 43 10.67 29.22 -13.89
N PRO A 44 9.73 30.17 -14.11
CA PRO A 44 9.79 31.47 -13.43
C PRO A 44 9.54 31.33 -11.91
N THR A 45 8.60 30.49 -11.48
CA THR A 45 8.35 30.20 -10.06
C THR A 45 9.55 29.52 -9.41
N LEU A 46 10.25 28.64 -10.14
CA LEU A 46 11.47 27.98 -9.71
C LEU A 46 12.61 28.98 -9.45
N SER A 47 12.75 30.05 -10.24
CA SER A 47 13.79 31.06 -10.00
C SER A 47 13.57 31.88 -8.72
N ASP A 48 12.33 32.20 -8.37
CA ASP A 48 11.99 32.87 -7.11
C ASP A 48 12.04 31.88 -5.93
N SER A 49 11.63 30.63 -6.14
CA SER A 49 11.81 29.56 -5.15
C SER A 49 13.29 29.21 -4.92
N TRP A 50 14.16 29.36 -5.91
CA TRP A 50 15.60 29.15 -5.75
C TRP A 50 16.20 30.16 -4.77
N LYS A 51 15.74 31.43 -4.83
CA LYS A 51 16.11 32.44 -3.83
C LYS A 51 15.65 32.06 -2.42
N ALA A 52 14.42 31.59 -2.28
CA ALA A 52 13.89 31.09 -1.01
C ALA A 52 14.63 29.85 -0.48
N LEU A 53 15.16 29.00 -1.36
CA LEU A 53 15.99 27.85 -0.99
C LEU A 53 17.41 28.26 -0.57
N THR A 54 17.95 29.38 -1.06
CA THR A 54 19.24 29.92 -0.59
C THR A 54 19.17 30.49 0.83
N GLU A 55 18.01 30.95 1.27
CA GLU A 55 17.77 31.46 2.64
C GLU A 55 17.12 30.39 3.54
N ILE A 56 17.40 29.11 3.28
CA ILE A 56 16.77 28.01 4.03
C ILE A 56 17.26 27.97 5.48
N HIS A 57 16.32 27.88 6.40
CA HIS A 57 16.61 27.68 7.81
C HIS A 57 16.87 26.19 8.10
N TRP A 58 18.14 25.79 8.12
CA TRP A 58 18.57 24.41 8.34
C TRP A 58 18.06 23.78 9.64
N GLY A 59 17.81 24.58 10.68
CA GLY A 59 17.21 24.09 11.93
C GLY A 59 15.81 23.48 11.72
N TRP A 60 15.00 24.12 10.88
CA TRP A 60 13.68 23.60 10.54
C TRP A 60 13.74 22.39 9.60
N VAL A 61 14.75 22.32 8.71
CA VAL A 61 15.00 21.11 7.90
C VAL A 61 15.38 19.93 8.81
N ALA A 62 16.22 20.14 9.83
CA ALA A 62 16.55 19.10 10.79
C ALA A 62 15.31 18.65 11.59
N ALA A 63 14.46 19.59 12.01
CA ALA A 63 13.18 19.28 12.66
C ALA A 63 12.23 18.51 11.73
N CYS A 64 12.20 18.84 10.43
CA CYS A 64 11.45 18.13 9.40
C CYS A 64 11.91 16.67 9.28
N ILE A 65 13.23 16.43 9.21
CA ILE A 65 13.82 15.07 9.19
C ILE A 65 13.47 14.30 10.48
N ALA A 66 13.60 14.94 11.65
CA ALA A 66 13.27 14.31 12.92
C ALA A 66 11.79 13.95 13.01
N ALA A 67 10.89 14.83 12.58
CA ALA A 67 9.46 14.58 12.51
C ALA A 67 9.13 13.41 11.58
N GLN A 68 9.78 13.33 10.41
CA GLN A 68 9.62 12.20 9.49
C GLN A 68 10.09 10.88 10.12
N ALA A 69 11.21 10.90 10.84
CA ALA A 69 11.73 9.71 11.53
C ALA A 69 10.79 9.24 12.66
N VAL A 70 10.23 10.17 13.43
CA VAL A 70 9.20 9.89 14.46
C VAL A 70 7.94 9.33 13.81
N SER A 71 7.52 9.90 12.68
CA SER A 71 6.36 9.43 11.92
C SER A 71 6.49 7.96 11.51
N LEU A 72 7.59 7.60 10.86
CA LEU A 72 7.84 6.22 10.43
C LEU A 72 8.02 5.25 11.61
N SER A 73 8.61 5.72 12.70
CA SER A 73 8.73 4.95 13.94
C SER A 73 7.34 4.67 14.55
N GLY A 74 6.46 5.67 14.57
CA GLY A 74 5.07 5.52 15.01
C GLY A 74 4.29 4.54 14.13
N TYR A 75 4.50 4.58 12.81
CA TYR A 75 3.87 3.63 11.90
C TYR A 75 4.38 2.19 12.11
N GLY A 76 5.69 2.03 12.36
CA GLY A 76 6.27 0.75 12.76
C GLY A 76 5.69 0.23 14.07
N ALA A 77 5.43 1.11 15.05
CA ALA A 77 4.81 0.72 16.32
C ALA A 77 3.36 0.25 16.12
N VAL A 78 2.58 0.91 15.25
CA VAL A 78 1.23 0.45 14.88
C VAL A 78 1.29 -0.96 14.28
N GLN A 79 2.17 -1.20 13.31
CA GLN A 79 2.33 -2.51 12.70
C GLN A 79 2.74 -3.57 13.74
N GLN A 80 3.74 -3.27 14.58
CA GLN A 80 4.23 -4.16 15.63
C GLN A 80 3.10 -4.57 16.59
N ARG A 81 2.28 -3.62 17.05
CA ARG A 81 1.19 -3.87 18.00
C ARG A 81 0.05 -4.68 17.38
N LEU A 82 -0.28 -4.42 16.11
CA LEU A 82 -1.27 -5.22 15.39
C LEU A 82 -0.78 -6.68 15.22
N LEU A 83 0.49 -6.88 14.92
CA LEU A 83 1.07 -8.23 14.84
C LEU A 83 1.10 -8.92 16.21
N GLN A 84 1.45 -8.21 17.27
CA GLN A 84 1.46 -8.73 18.63
C GLN A 84 0.06 -9.18 19.08
N ALA A 85 -0.99 -8.42 18.71
CA ALA A 85 -2.37 -8.81 18.98
C ALA A 85 -2.79 -10.08 18.22
N GLY A 86 -2.20 -10.33 17.04
CA GLY A 86 -2.34 -11.57 16.29
C GLY A 86 -1.42 -12.70 16.76
N GLY A 87 -0.81 -12.59 17.94
CA GLY A 87 0.08 -13.61 18.52
C GLY A 87 1.51 -13.61 17.96
N VAL A 88 1.88 -12.63 17.13
CA VAL A 88 3.19 -12.58 16.46
C VAL A 88 4.09 -11.54 17.15
N VAL A 89 5.06 -12.02 17.93
CA VAL A 89 5.98 -11.14 18.66
C VAL A 89 7.10 -10.67 17.74
N VAL A 90 7.10 -9.39 17.40
CA VAL A 90 8.12 -8.75 16.57
C VAL A 90 8.76 -7.62 17.35
N SER A 91 10.07 -7.42 17.22
CA SER A 91 10.77 -6.26 17.79
C SER A 91 10.45 -4.99 17.00
N GLN A 92 10.42 -3.83 17.66
CA GLN A 92 10.15 -2.54 17.00
C GLN A 92 11.12 -2.26 15.85
N LEU A 93 12.41 -2.55 16.00
CA LEU A 93 13.41 -2.35 14.95
C LEU A 93 13.06 -3.13 13.67
N LYS A 94 12.73 -4.43 13.79
CA LYS A 94 12.30 -5.24 12.64
C LYS A 94 11.07 -4.64 11.94
N SER A 95 10.07 -4.18 12.70
CA SER A 95 8.88 -3.56 12.12
C SER A 95 9.22 -2.26 11.38
N VAL A 96 10.00 -1.39 12.02
CA VAL A 96 10.44 -0.12 11.42
C VAL A 96 11.27 -0.36 10.15
N SER A 97 12.19 -1.34 10.14
CA SER A 97 12.96 -1.70 8.95
C SER A 97 12.07 -2.11 7.78
N VAL A 98 11.00 -2.87 8.04
CA VAL A 98 10.00 -3.22 7.01
C VAL A 98 9.25 -2.01 6.53
N ILE A 99 8.83 -1.11 7.42
CA ILE A 99 8.16 0.14 7.04
C ILE A 99 9.06 1.01 6.15
N TYR A 100 10.33 1.16 6.48
CA TYR A 100 11.27 1.93 5.64
C TYR A 100 11.45 1.30 4.25
N ALA A 101 11.71 -0.02 4.20
CA ALA A 101 11.87 -0.73 2.94
C ALA A 101 10.59 -0.72 2.10
N SER A 102 9.43 -0.96 2.72
CA SER A 102 8.13 -0.95 2.04
C SER A 102 7.77 0.46 1.56
N THR A 103 8.08 1.50 2.32
CA THR A 103 7.85 2.90 1.91
C THR A 103 8.77 3.26 0.74
N ALA A 104 10.03 2.84 0.75
CA ALA A 104 10.94 3.04 -0.37
C ALA A 104 10.42 2.40 -1.65
N MET A 105 9.93 1.15 -1.60
CA MET A 105 9.26 0.50 -2.74
C MET A 105 8.02 1.28 -3.19
N ALA A 106 7.23 1.76 -2.23
CA ALA A 106 5.98 2.47 -2.49
C ALA A 106 6.17 3.75 -3.31
N VAL A 107 7.25 4.49 -3.02
CA VAL A 107 7.52 5.79 -3.67
C VAL A 107 8.42 5.69 -4.91
N SER A 108 9.16 4.59 -5.10
CA SER A 108 10.13 4.44 -6.19
C SER A 108 9.67 3.54 -7.35
N LEU A 109 8.76 2.59 -7.10
CA LEU A 109 8.34 1.63 -8.13
C LEU A 109 7.03 2.04 -8.82
N PRO A 110 6.87 1.78 -10.13
CA PRO A 110 5.57 1.80 -10.79
C PRO A 110 4.65 0.79 -10.10
N ALA A 111 3.44 1.21 -9.73
CA ALA A 111 2.55 0.43 -8.84
C ALA A 111 3.19 0.09 -7.48
N GLY A 112 4.07 0.95 -6.96
CA GLY A 112 4.83 0.72 -5.73
C GLY A 112 3.97 0.37 -4.52
N GLN A 113 2.74 0.87 -4.43
CA GLN A 113 1.81 0.50 -3.36
C GLN A 113 1.51 -1.00 -3.34
N VAL A 114 1.38 -1.63 -4.52
CA VAL A 114 1.15 -3.07 -4.64
C VAL A 114 2.40 -3.84 -4.18
N PHE A 115 3.58 -3.45 -4.67
CA PHE A 115 4.84 -4.10 -4.30
C PHE A 115 5.16 -3.94 -2.81
N SER A 116 4.94 -2.75 -2.26
CA SER A 116 5.09 -2.43 -0.83
C SER A 116 4.18 -3.28 0.05
N THR A 117 2.91 -3.42 -0.34
CA THR A 117 1.93 -4.26 0.38
C THR A 117 2.32 -5.73 0.30
N ALA A 118 2.71 -6.22 -0.88
CA ALA A 118 3.15 -7.60 -1.07
C ALA A 118 4.43 -7.92 -0.29
N PHE A 119 5.41 -7.00 -0.28
CA PHE A 119 6.63 -7.12 0.50
C PHE A 119 6.32 -7.17 2.00
N THR A 120 5.48 -6.26 2.50
CA THR A 120 5.04 -6.23 3.89
C THR A 120 4.34 -7.54 4.26
N TYR A 121 3.44 -8.04 3.41
CA TYR A 121 2.78 -9.33 3.59
C TYR A 121 3.77 -10.50 3.66
N LYS A 122 4.69 -10.62 2.69
CA LYS A 122 5.71 -11.69 2.69
C LYS A 122 6.56 -11.64 3.97
N GLN A 123 6.94 -10.45 4.41
CA GLN A 123 7.81 -10.30 5.57
C GLN A 123 7.09 -10.57 6.90
N THR A 124 5.82 -10.19 7.04
CA THR A 124 5.04 -10.56 8.23
C THR A 124 4.78 -12.07 8.29
N ARG A 125 4.58 -12.72 7.15
CA ARG A 125 4.47 -14.19 7.05
C ARG A 125 5.77 -14.89 7.49
N LYS A 126 6.94 -14.37 7.09
CA LYS A 126 8.26 -14.87 7.54
C LYS A 126 8.45 -14.77 9.06
N TRP A 127 7.77 -13.84 9.73
CA TRP A 127 7.81 -13.74 11.19
C TRP A 127 6.84 -14.70 11.91
N GLY A 128 6.12 -15.54 11.17
CA GLY A 128 5.18 -16.52 11.73
C GLY A 128 3.72 -16.06 11.73
N ALA A 129 3.40 -14.88 11.17
CA ALA A 129 2.00 -14.48 11.01
C ALA A 129 1.28 -15.44 10.07
N THR A 130 0.07 -15.89 10.43
CA THR A 130 -0.78 -16.68 9.53
C THR A 130 -1.25 -15.83 8.33
N PRO A 131 -1.71 -16.41 7.21
CA PRO A 131 -2.19 -15.63 6.07
C PRO A 131 -3.30 -14.66 6.45
N ILE A 132 -4.11 -15.07 7.42
CA ILE A 132 -5.24 -14.30 7.92
C ILE A 132 -4.77 -13.14 8.78
N VAL A 133 -3.87 -13.39 9.74
CA VAL A 133 -3.32 -12.35 10.62
C VAL A 133 -2.60 -11.27 9.81
N ALA A 134 -1.82 -11.67 8.80
CA ALA A 134 -1.16 -10.74 7.90
C ALA A 134 -2.17 -9.90 7.09
N SER A 135 -3.21 -10.53 6.55
CA SER A 135 -4.27 -9.84 5.79
C SER A 135 -5.08 -8.88 6.67
N TRP A 136 -5.42 -9.32 7.87
CA TRP A 136 -6.13 -8.54 8.87
C TRP A 136 -5.32 -7.32 9.33
N GLN A 137 -4.02 -7.51 9.59
CA GLN A 137 -3.13 -6.42 9.97
C GLN A 137 -3.09 -5.34 8.89
N LEU A 138 -2.94 -5.74 7.61
CA LEU A 138 -2.96 -4.81 6.49
C LEU A 138 -4.30 -4.09 6.36
N ALA A 139 -5.41 -4.81 6.49
CA ALA A 139 -6.76 -4.24 6.42
C ALA A 139 -7.01 -3.21 7.54
N ILE A 140 -6.70 -3.56 8.79
CA ILE A 140 -6.83 -2.64 9.93
C ILE A 140 -5.90 -1.44 9.79
N SER A 141 -4.66 -1.64 9.32
CA SER A 141 -3.74 -0.54 9.07
C SER A 141 -4.32 0.44 8.03
N GLY A 142 -4.99 -0.08 7.00
CA GLY A 142 -5.71 0.73 6.01
C GLY A 142 -6.89 1.51 6.61
N VAL A 143 -7.71 0.87 7.46
CA VAL A 143 -8.82 1.54 8.16
C VAL A 143 -8.32 2.63 9.10
N ILE A 144 -7.27 2.35 9.87
CA ILE A 144 -6.63 3.33 10.76
C ILE A 144 -6.08 4.51 9.94
N ALA A 145 -5.43 4.23 8.79
CA ALA A 145 -4.91 5.27 7.91
C ALA A 145 -6.03 6.15 7.31
N ALA A 146 -7.14 5.57 6.88
CA ALA A 146 -8.29 6.30 6.36
C ALA A 146 -9.02 7.09 7.45
N GLY A 147 -9.27 6.46 8.61
CA GLY A 147 -9.94 7.09 9.75
C GLY A 147 -9.14 8.27 10.32
N SER A 148 -7.82 8.11 10.47
CA SER A 148 -6.95 9.21 10.91
C SER A 148 -6.90 10.36 9.90
N LEU A 149 -6.95 10.06 8.59
CA LEU A 149 -7.02 11.09 7.56
C LEU A 149 -8.34 11.88 7.61
N ALA A 150 -9.47 11.18 7.78
CA ALA A 150 -10.77 11.80 7.96
C ALA A 150 -10.82 12.69 9.22
N LEU A 151 -10.23 12.22 10.33
CA LEU A 151 -10.12 12.98 11.57
C LEU A 151 -9.30 14.26 11.40
N LEU A 152 -8.17 14.21 10.69
CA LEU A 152 -7.35 15.39 10.40
C LEU A 152 -8.10 16.40 9.53
N GLY A 153 -8.78 15.93 8.48
CA GLY A 153 -9.60 16.80 7.62
C GLY A 153 -10.74 17.47 8.40
N ALA A 154 -11.43 16.70 9.25
CA ALA A 154 -12.46 17.20 10.15
C ALA A 154 -11.93 18.25 11.13
N ALA A 155 -10.78 17.99 11.78
CA ALA A 155 -10.13 18.91 12.71
C ALA A 155 -9.71 20.22 12.02
N GLY A 156 -9.11 20.13 10.83
CA GLY A 156 -8.75 21.30 10.03
C GLY A 156 -9.97 22.14 9.66
N ALA A 157 -11.04 21.49 9.18
CA ALA A 157 -12.27 22.18 8.78
C ALA A 157 -13.00 22.84 9.95
N PHE A 158 -12.99 22.24 11.15
CA PHE A 158 -13.47 22.90 12.36
C PHE A 158 -12.61 24.11 12.75
N ALA A 159 -11.28 23.98 12.65
CA ALA A 159 -10.35 25.04 13.03
C ALA A 159 -10.41 26.27 12.11
N VAL A 160 -10.80 26.10 10.83
CA VAL A 160 -11.07 27.22 9.90
C VAL A 160 -12.37 27.97 10.26
N GLY A 161 -13.22 27.41 11.12
CA GLY A 161 -14.54 27.98 11.42
C GLY A 161 -15.52 27.88 10.25
N THR A 162 -15.20 27.09 9.21
CA THR A 162 -16.20 26.71 8.22
C THR A 162 -17.36 26.04 8.93
N LYS A 163 -18.60 26.40 8.57
CA LYS A 163 -19.80 25.63 8.95
C LYS A 163 -19.75 24.28 8.22
N VAL A 164 -18.81 23.42 8.60
CA VAL A 164 -18.82 22.02 8.20
C VAL A 164 -20.13 21.49 8.73
N SER A 165 -20.98 20.98 7.84
CA SER A 165 -22.26 20.46 8.27
C SER A 165 -21.97 19.41 9.36
N PRO A 166 -22.57 19.53 10.56
CA PRO A 166 -22.38 18.53 11.61
C PRO A 166 -22.66 17.12 11.09
N VAL A 167 -23.52 17.02 10.06
CA VAL A 167 -23.84 15.79 9.34
C VAL A 167 -22.67 15.26 8.52
N THR A 168 -21.91 16.06 7.77
CA THR A 168 -20.77 15.51 6.99
C THR A 168 -19.64 15.04 7.90
N LEU A 169 -19.43 15.74 9.01
CA LEU A 169 -18.42 15.36 9.99
C LEU A 169 -18.86 14.14 10.82
N ALA A 170 -20.10 14.13 11.28
CA ALA A 170 -20.70 12.95 11.91
C ALA A 170 -20.73 11.76 10.95
N LEU A 171 -21.04 11.95 9.67
CA LEU A 171 -21.09 10.89 8.68
C LEU A 171 -19.69 10.34 8.35
N SER A 172 -18.66 11.19 8.32
CA SER A 172 -17.27 10.77 8.15
C SER A 172 -16.78 9.97 9.36
N LEU A 173 -17.11 10.43 10.57
CA LEU A 173 -16.82 9.74 11.81
C LEU A 173 -17.61 8.42 11.90
N VAL A 174 -18.91 8.43 11.62
CA VAL A 174 -19.77 7.25 11.62
C VAL A 174 -19.37 6.27 10.52
N ALA A 175 -18.88 6.72 9.37
CA ALA A 175 -18.33 5.84 8.34
C ALA A 175 -16.99 5.23 8.79
N ALA A 176 -16.10 6.01 9.41
CA ALA A 176 -14.83 5.51 9.93
C ALA A 176 -15.02 4.56 11.11
N PHE A 177 -15.85 4.94 12.10
CA PHE A 177 -16.25 4.11 13.23
C PHE A 177 -17.06 2.92 12.74
N GLY A 178 -18.00 3.09 11.82
CA GLY A 178 -18.82 2.02 11.25
C GLY A 178 -17.98 1.01 10.46
N LEU A 179 -16.96 1.46 9.73
CA LEU A 179 -16.00 0.59 9.06
C LEU A 179 -15.11 -0.13 10.08
N PHE A 180 -14.64 0.56 11.12
CA PHE A 180 -13.86 -0.03 12.21
C PHE A 180 -14.66 -1.07 12.99
N TYR A 181 -15.89 -0.73 13.40
CA TYR A 181 -16.82 -1.62 14.09
C TYR A 181 -17.31 -2.73 13.17
N GLY A 182 -17.50 -2.48 11.87
CA GLY A 182 -17.84 -3.47 10.86
C GLY A 182 -16.72 -4.49 10.67
N LEU A 183 -15.47 -4.04 10.51
CA LEU A 183 -14.30 -4.94 10.46
C LEU A 183 -14.16 -5.73 11.76
N ARG A 184 -14.36 -5.06 12.91
CA ARG A 184 -14.31 -5.69 14.23
C ARG A 184 -15.45 -6.69 14.42
N TYR A 185 -16.65 -6.39 13.94
CA TYR A 185 -17.82 -7.25 14.00
C TYR A 185 -17.64 -8.46 13.09
N ILE A 186 -17.19 -8.27 11.86
CA ILE A 186 -16.83 -9.36 10.94
C ILE A 186 -15.76 -10.24 11.60
N SER A 187 -14.73 -9.64 12.22
CA SER A 187 -13.67 -10.39 12.91
C SER A 187 -14.12 -11.08 14.21
N ARG A 188 -15.25 -10.69 14.80
CA ARG A 188 -15.78 -11.23 16.06
C ARG A 188 -16.99 -12.16 15.90
N ASN A 189 -17.58 -12.21 14.71
CA ASN A 189 -18.67 -13.10 14.38
C ASN A 189 -18.18 -14.11 13.34
N PRO A 190 -17.54 -15.21 13.79
CA PRO A 190 -16.99 -16.23 12.91
C PRO A 190 -18.00 -16.75 11.87
N ASP A 191 -19.29 -16.82 12.22
CA ASP A 191 -20.38 -17.25 11.32
C ASP A 191 -20.53 -16.37 10.06
N SER A 192 -20.22 -15.07 10.15
CA SER A 192 -20.27 -14.15 9.01
C SER A 192 -19.08 -14.35 8.06
N ILE A 193 -17.91 -14.69 8.59
CA ILE A 193 -16.73 -15.04 7.77
C ILE A 193 -16.89 -16.43 7.18
N GLU A 194 -17.48 -17.37 7.93
CA GLU A 194 -17.80 -18.71 7.45
C GLU A 194 -18.77 -18.64 6.27
N SER A 195 -19.89 -17.92 6.39
CA SER A 195 -20.88 -17.77 5.31
C SER A 195 -20.35 -17.04 4.07
N ILE A 196 -19.57 -15.96 4.24
CA ILE A 196 -18.91 -15.28 3.11
C ILE A 196 -17.85 -16.19 2.48
N GLY A 197 -17.07 -16.90 3.28
CA GLY A 197 -16.06 -17.85 2.84
C GLY A 197 -16.68 -19.01 2.05
N HIS A 198 -17.75 -19.60 2.55
CA HIS A 198 -18.55 -20.59 1.84
C HIS A 198 -19.11 -20.02 0.54
N TRP A 199 -19.65 -18.79 0.54
CA TRP A 199 -20.17 -18.17 -0.68
C TRP A 199 -19.08 -17.95 -1.73
N VAL A 200 -17.92 -17.41 -1.33
CA VAL A 200 -16.77 -17.18 -2.23
C VAL A 200 -16.19 -18.51 -2.72
N LEU A 201 -15.99 -19.50 -1.84
CA LEU A 201 -15.50 -20.84 -2.18
C LEU A 201 -16.47 -21.54 -3.12
N THR A 202 -17.77 -21.48 -2.86
CA THR A 202 -18.78 -22.09 -3.74
C THR A 202 -18.81 -21.39 -5.09
N ARG A 203 -18.67 -20.06 -5.13
CA ARG A 203 -18.63 -19.28 -6.39
C ARG A 203 -17.36 -19.55 -7.19
N TYR A 204 -16.22 -19.67 -6.51
CA TYR A 204 -14.92 -19.99 -7.10
C TYR A 204 -14.87 -21.44 -7.58
N ASN A 205 -15.34 -22.40 -6.77
CA ASN A 205 -15.46 -23.80 -7.14
C ASN A 205 -16.45 -23.98 -8.29
N LYS A 206 -17.56 -23.24 -8.33
CA LYS A 206 -18.49 -23.21 -9.47
C LYS A 206 -17.83 -22.65 -10.74
N PHE A 207 -16.95 -21.66 -10.60
CA PHE A 207 -16.21 -21.09 -11.73
C PHE A 207 -15.10 -22.04 -12.24
N ARG A 208 -14.43 -22.76 -11.34
CA ARG A 208 -13.38 -23.76 -11.63
C ARG A 208 -13.93 -25.16 -11.93
N LYS A 209 -15.25 -25.39 -11.83
CA LYS A 209 -15.93 -26.70 -11.92
C LYS A 209 -15.45 -27.75 -10.91
N ASN A 210 -15.02 -27.30 -9.73
CA ASN A 210 -14.65 -28.17 -8.63
C ASN A 210 -15.88 -28.53 -7.77
N PRO A 211 -15.87 -29.66 -7.05
CA PRO A 211 -16.91 -29.99 -6.08
C PRO A 211 -17.08 -28.86 -5.04
N PRO A 212 -18.32 -28.54 -4.63
CA PRO A 212 -18.62 -27.37 -3.78
C PRO A 212 -17.92 -27.43 -2.41
N GLU A 213 -17.59 -28.61 -1.91
CA GLU A 213 -16.95 -28.82 -0.61
C GLU A 213 -15.41 -28.77 -0.62
N THR A 214 -14.80 -28.60 -1.80
CA THR A 214 -13.33 -28.58 -1.93
C THR A 214 -12.75 -27.38 -1.20
N GLY A 215 -11.99 -27.62 -0.12
CA GLY A 215 -11.30 -26.60 0.68
C GLY A 215 -12.06 -26.08 1.91
N VAL A 216 -13.26 -26.60 2.18
CA VAL A 216 -14.09 -26.19 3.33
C VAL A 216 -13.48 -26.59 4.68
N GLU A 217 -12.96 -27.82 4.82
CA GLU A 217 -12.28 -28.26 6.06
C GLU A 217 -11.05 -27.40 6.38
N ARG A 218 -10.24 -27.09 5.36
CA ARG A 218 -9.05 -26.24 5.50
C ARG A 218 -9.43 -24.80 5.84
N TRP A 219 -10.57 -24.33 5.33
CA TRP A 219 -11.15 -23.03 5.68
C TRP A 219 -11.61 -22.98 7.14
N LYS A 220 -12.20 -24.06 7.66
CA LYS A 220 -12.57 -24.19 9.08
C LYS A 220 -11.36 -24.23 10.01
N GLU A 221 -10.28 -24.93 9.65
CA GLU A 221 -9.01 -24.90 10.41
C GLU A 221 -8.34 -23.52 10.42
N ILE A 222 -8.47 -22.78 9.31
CA ILE A 222 -8.02 -21.40 9.17
C ILE A 222 -8.86 -20.47 10.08
N LEU A 223 -10.18 -20.68 10.14
CA LEU A 223 -11.10 -19.92 11.00
C LEU A 223 -10.93 -20.23 12.49
N SER A 224 -10.63 -21.46 12.89
CA SER A 224 -10.39 -21.78 14.30
C SER A 224 -9.12 -21.12 14.86
N GLN A 225 -8.18 -20.74 14.00
CA GLN A 225 -7.02 -19.93 14.40
C GLN A 225 -7.37 -18.45 14.65
N LEU A 226 -8.45 -17.93 14.04
CA LEU A 226 -8.93 -16.56 14.25
C LEU A 226 -9.56 -16.35 15.63
N ASP A 227 -10.10 -17.40 16.23
CA ASP A 227 -10.78 -17.38 17.54
C ASP A 227 -9.83 -17.02 18.71
N SER A 228 -8.53 -16.86 18.43
CA SER A 228 -7.49 -16.46 19.37
C SER A 228 -7.07 -14.98 19.29
N VAL A 229 -7.57 -14.21 18.31
CA VAL A 229 -7.11 -12.83 18.06
C VAL A 229 -8.01 -11.81 18.79
N GLU A 230 -7.86 -11.73 20.10
CA GLU A 230 -8.48 -10.68 20.90
C GLU A 230 -7.55 -9.46 21.02
N LEU A 231 -7.87 -8.38 20.29
CA LEU A 231 -7.33 -7.06 20.63
C LEU A 231 -7.90 -6.62 21.98
N SER A 232 -7.08 -6.68 23.02
CA SER A 232 -7.38 -6.07 24.32
C SER A 232 -7.70 -4.58 24.15
N ARG A 233 -8.62 -4.05 24.96
CA ARG A 233 -8.98 -2.61 24.94
C ARG A 233 -7.76 -1.71 25.12
N ARG A 234 -6.76 -2.15 25.90
CA ARG A 234 -5.51 -1.41 26.13
C ARG A 234 -4.66 -1.33 24.86
N ASP A 235 -4.51 -2.43 24.14
CA ASP A 235 -3.73 -2.49 22.89
C ASP A 235 -4.37 -1.65 21.78
N SER A 236 -5.70 -1.58 21.75
CA SER A 236 -6.43 -0.70 20.84
C SER A 236 -6.12 0.78 21.10
N VAL A 237 -6.11 1.21 22.37
CA VAL A 237 -5.80 2.61 22.74
C VAL A 237 -4.34 2.94 22.44
N ILE A 238 -3.41 2.04 22.76
CA ILE A 238 -1.98 2.23 22.49
C ILE A 238 -1.73 2.32 20.97
N THR A 239 -2.34 1.44 20.18
CA THR A 239 -2.22 1.45 18.72
C THR A 239 -2.78 2.74 18.12
N PHE A 240 -3.93 3.21 18.63
CA PHE A 240 -4.49 4.49 18.22
C PHE A 240 -3.58 5.68 18.59
N GLY A 241 -2.98 5.64 19.78
CA GLY A 241 -1.99 6.63 20.22
C GLY A 241 -0.78 6.69 19.28
N TRP A 242 -0.21 5.55 18.91
CA TRP A 242 0.89 5.51 17.93
C TRP A 242 0.48 5.97 16.53
N SER A 243 -0.75 5.66 16.12
CA SER A 243 -1.28 6.20 14.87
C SER A 243 -1.42 7.72 14.91
N ALA A 244 -1.83 8.29 16.05
CA ALA A 244 -1.91 9.74 16.22
C ALA A 244 -0.51 10.36 16.18
N VAL A 245 0.47 9.77 16.85
CA VAL A 245 1.89 10.20 16.79
C VAL A 245 2.40 10.18 15.36
N HIS A 246 2.19 9.09 14.62
CA HIS A 246 2.57 8.99 13.21
C HIS A 246 1.99 10.15 12.40
N ARG A 247 0.69 10.42 12.56
CA ARG A 247 -0.03 11.43 11.77
C ARG A 247 0.32 12.86 12.13
N LEU A 248 0.43 13.16 13.42
CA LEU A 248 0.85 14.48 13.89
C LEU A 248 2.29 14.78 13.50
N ALA A 249 3.18 13.79 13.56
CA ALA A 249 4.56 13.94 13.12
C ALA A 249 4.66 14.17 11.60
N ASP A 250 3.82 13.50 10.80
CA ASP A 250 3.72 13.74 9.35
C ASP A 250 3.23 15.17 9.02
N VAL A 251 2.21 15.67 9.74
CA VAL A 251 1.74 17.06 9.60
C VAL A 251 2.81 18.06 10.05
N ALA A 252 3.48 17.79 11.17
CA ALA A 252 4.57 18.62 11.67
C ALA A 252 5.74 18.65 10.69
N CYS A 253 6.05 17.53 10.03
CA CYS A 253 7.05 17.47 8.96
C CYS A 253 6.74 18.47 7.83
N LEU A 254 5.49 18.54 7.38
CA LEU A 254 5.05 19.55 6.39
C LEU A 254 5.14 20.98 6.96
N GLY A 255 4.72 21.20 8.21
CA GLY A 255 4.80 22.51 8.86
C GLY A 255 6.24 23.02 9.01
N PHE A 256 7.17 22.14 9.41
CA PHE A 256 8.59 22.45 9.49
C PHE A 256 9.19 22.72 8.10
N ALA A 257 8.72 22.03 7.05
CA ALA A 257 9.11 22.35 5.68
C ALA A 257 8.65 23.75 5.25
N CYS A 258 7.45 24.18 5.68
CA CYS A 258 6.98 25.55 5.48
C CYS A 258 7.87 26.57 6.22
N TRP A 259 8.13 26.36 7.51
CA TRP A 259 8.98 27.27 8.28
C TRP A 259 10.43 27.30 7.81
N ALA A 260 10.95 26.21 7.24
CA ALA A 260 12.29 26.15 6.65
C ALA A 260 12.48 27.18 5.53
N VAL A 261 11.42 27.49 4.79
CA VAL A 261 11.42 28.45 3.67
C VAL A 261 10.73 29.78 4.03
N GLY A 262 10.48 30.02 5.32
CA GLY A 262 9.85 31.25 5.81
C GLY A 262 8.35 31.37 5.52
N ALA A 263 7.68 30.27 5.19
CA ALA A 263 6.22 30.25 4.99
C ALA A 263 5.50 30.01 6.32
N GLU A 264 4.48 30.81 6.61
CA GLU A 264 3.70 30.72 7.86
C GLU A 264 2.22 30.42 7.57
N PRO A 265 1.89 29.23 7.04
CA PRO A 265 0.49 28.89 6.79
C PRO A 265 -0.27 28.77 8.12
N SER A 266 -1.56 29.11 8.08
CA SER A 266 -2.44 28.86 9.23
C SER A 266 -2.45 27.37 9.60
N PHE A 267 -2.47 27.07 10.91
CA PHE A 267 -2.48 25.68 11.40
C PHE A 267 -3.65 24.86 10.83
N ALA A 268 -4.83 25.48 10.72
CA ALA A 268 -6.01 24.87 10.14
C ALA A 268 -5.83 24.58 8.64
N GLY A 269 -5.24 25.51 7.90
CA GLY A 269 -4.90 25.34 6.49
C GLY A 269 -3.86 24.25 6.27
N LEU A 270 -2.87 24.11 7.16
CA LEU A 270 -1.88 23.03 7.11
C LEU A 270 -2.52 21.64 7.25
N LEU A 271 -3.46 21.48 8.19
CA LEU A 271 -4.20 20.23 8.38
C LEU A 271 -5.04 19.86 7.15
N ILE A 272 -5.73 20.84 6.57
CA ILE A 272 -6.54 20.65 5.36
C ILE A 272 -5.64 20.31 4.17
N ALA A 273 -4.54 21.05 3.99
CA ALA A 273 -3.58 20.83 2.92
C ALA A 273 -3.02 19.42 2.97
N PHE A 274 -2.56 18.99 4.14
CA PHE A 274 -2.06 17.65 4.34
C PHE A 274 -3.14 16.58 4.09
N ALA A 275 -4.35 16.77 4.61
CA ALA A 275 -5.43 15.81 4.47
C ALA A 275 -5.86 15.67 2.99
N ALA A 276 -6.04 16.78 2.29
CA ALA A 276 -6.38 16.81 0.87
C ALA A 276 -5.29 16.13 0.02
N ALA A 277 -4.03 16.46 0.28
CA ALA A 277 -2.89 15.89 -0.43
C ALA A 277 -2.79 14.36 -0.27
N LYS A 278 -2.92 13.85 0.97
CA LYS A 278 -2.91 12.39 1.22
C LYS A 278 -4.15 11.71 0.64
N ALA A 279 -5.30 12.36 0.62
CA ALA A 279 -6.52 11.82 0.00
C ALA A 279 -6.33 11.66 -1.52
N VAL A 280 -5.83 12.71 -2.19
CA VAL A 280 -5.51 12.67 -3.62
C VAL A 280 -4.43 11.61 -3.91
N GLY A 281 -3.41 11.52 -3.05
CA GLY A 281 -2.35 10.52 -3.18
C GLY A 281 -2.78 9.07 -2.96
N SER A 282 -3.98 8.82 -2.40
CA SER A 282 -4.54 7.48 -2.25
C SER A 282 -5.12 6.91 -3.55
N ILE A 283 -5.35 7.76 -4.55
CA ILE A 283 -5.89 7.37 -5.85
C ILE A 283 -4.78 6.66 -6.64
N PRO A 284 -4.94 5.38 -7.03
CA PRO A 284 -3.87 4.58 -7.65
C PRO A 284 -3.43 5.03 -9.05
N LEU A 285 -3.98 6.12 -9.60
CA LEU A 285 -3.87 6.49 -11.00
C LEU A 285 -2.53 7.15 -11.37
N ALA A 286 -1.72 7.60 -10.39
CA ALA A 286 -0.43 8.26 -10.65
C ALA A 286 0.73 7.62 -9.86
N PRO A 287 1.79 7.11 -10.52
CA PRO A 287 2.98 6.61 -9.84
C PRO A 287 3.69 7.77 -9.09
N GLY A 288 3.97 7.58 -7.79
CA GLY A 288 4.66 8.57 -6.94
C GLY A 288 3.81 9.78 -6.49
N GLY A 289 2.55 9.86 -6.93
CA GLY A 289 1.68 11.02 -6.66
C GLY A 289 2.21 12.33 -7.25
N LEU A 290 3.10 12.27 -8.23
CA LEU A 290 3.69 13.45 -8.87
C LEU A 290 2.61 14.22 -9.65
N GLY A 291 2.64 15.55 -9.55
CA GLY A 291 1.71 16.45 -10.23
C GLY A 291 0.41 16.71 -9.44
N PHE A 292 -0.35 15.67 -9.13
CA PHE A 292 -1.64 15.84 -8.43
C PHE A 292 -1.51 16.19 -6.95
N VAL A 293 -0.65 15.47 -6.21
CA VAL A 293 -0.44 15.72 -4.78
C VAL A 293 0.31 17.04 -4.59
N ASP A 294 1.28 17.34 -5.45
CA ASP A 294 2.07 18.57 -5.39
C ASP A 294 1.21 19.78 -5.71
N GLY A 295 0.40 19.72 -6.78
CA GLY A 295 -0.56 20.78 -7.12
C GLY A 295 -1.57 21.00 -5.99
N THR A 296 -2.06 19.92 -5.36
CA THR A 296 -2.97 20.02 -4.21
C THR A 296 -2.31 20.70 -3.02
N LEU A 297 -1.09 20.31 -2.65
CA LEU A 297 -0.34 20.95 -1.56
C LEU A 297 -0.05 22.42 -1.86
N ILE A 298 0.43 22.74 -3.05
CA ILE A 298 0.74 24.12 -3.44
C ILE A 298 -0.52 24.98 -3.38
N ALA A 299 -1.62 24.53 -3.97
CA ALA A 299 -2.88 25.26 -4.00
C ALA A 299 -3.45 25.49 -2.59
N THR A 300 -3.46 24.44 -1.76
CA THR A 300 -4.02 24.51 -0.40
C THR A 300 -3.13 25.28 0.57
N LEU A 301 -1.80 25.20 0.46
CA LEU A 301 -0.88 26.02 1.24
C LEU A 301 -0.93 27.50 0.83
N THR A 302 -1.12 27.77 -0.46
CA THR A 302 -1.34 29.15 -0.94
C THR A 302 -2.65 29.71 -0.38
N ALA A 303 -3.72 28.92 -0.41
CA ALA A 303 -4.99 29.28 0.23
C ALA A 303 -4.88 29.43 1.76
N ALA A 304 -3.91 28.74 2.38
CA ALA A 304 -3.64 28.81 3.81
C ALA A 304 -2.77 30.02 4.23
N GLY A 305 -2.28 30.82 3.29
CA GLY A 305 -1.55 32.07 3.54
C GLY A 305 -0.10 32.11 3.02
N ALA A 306 0.43 31.03 2.45
CA ALA A 306 1.76 31.05 1.83
C ALA A 306 1.73 31.75 0.45
N THR A 307 2.83 32.35 0.03
CA THR A 307 2.97 32.74 -1.39
C THR A 307 3.14 31.51 -2.28
N ALA A 308 2.85 31.62 -3.57
CA ALA A 308 3.03 30.49 -4.50
C ALA A 308 4.49 29.98 -4.53
N SER A 309 5.48 30.87 -4.47
CA SER A 309 6.90 30.52 -4.42
C SER A 309 7.29 29.82 -3.11
N GLN A 310 6.76 30.29 -1.98
CA GLN A 310 6.92 29.65 -0.67
C GLN A 310 6.27 28.27 -0.62
N ALA A 311 5.05 28.13 -1.12
CA ALA A 311 4.34 26.87 -1.16
C ALA A 311 5.08 25.84 -2.02
N LEU A 312 5.59 26.24 -3.19
CA LEU A 312 6.40 25.39 -4.05
C LEU A 312 7.71 24.96 -3.37
N ALA A 313 8.42 25.90 -2.74
CA ALA A 313 9.66 25.60 -2.01
C ALA A 313 9.41 24.67 -0.80
N ALA A 314 8.34 24.89 -0.04
CA ALA A 314 7.96 24.06 1.10
C ALA A 314 7.62 22.62 0.67
N VAL A 315 6.84 22.47 -0.42
CA VAL A 315 6.52 21.15 -0.99
C VAL A 315 7.77 20.45 -1.47
N PHE A 316 8.72 21.17 -2.08
CA PHE A 316 10.00 20.62 -2.48
C PHE A 316 10.80 20.09 -1.27
N VAL A 317 10.97 20.89 -0.21
CA VAL A 317 11.66 20.46 1.03
C VAL A 317 10.97 19.24 1.64
N TYR A 318 9.64 19.27 1.74
CA TYR A 318 8.85 18.14 2.24
C TYR A 318 9.05 16.88 1.38
N ARG A 319 9.10 16.98 0.05
CA ARG A 319 9.36 15.85 -0.85
C ARG A 319 10.78 15.29 -0.69
N VAL A 320 11.78 16.16 -0.57
CA VAL A 320 13.17 15.74 -0.34
C VAL A 320 13.27 14.92 0.95
N VAL A 321 12.62 15.36 2.03
CA VAL A 321 12.65 14.68 3.32
C VAL A 321 11.76 13.43 3.35
N SER A 322 10.47 13.55 3.01
CA SER A 322 9.50 12.47 3.18
C SER A 322 9.49 11.43 2.08
N TYR A 323 10.03 11.73 0.89
CA TYR A 323 10.08 10.80 -0.24
C TYR A 323 11.51 10.39 -0.56
N ILE A 324 12.38 11.34 -0.88
CA ILE A 324 13.73 11.03 -1.40
C ILE A 324 14.60 10.44 -0.29
N LEU A 325 14.73 11.14 0.84
CA LEU A 325 15.52 10.67 1.97
C LEU A 325 14.98 9.34 2.52
N VAL A 326 13.66 9.22 2.68
CA VAL A 326 13.03 7.96 3.12
C VAL A 326 13.28 6.83 2.13
N ALA A 327 13.24 7.09 0.82
CA ALA A 327 13.56 6.09 -0.20
C ALA A 327 15.01 5.64 -0.12
N ILE A 328 15.96 6.58 0.01
CA ILE A 328 17.39 6.27 0.16
C ILE A 328 17.61 5.41 1.40
N VAL A 329 17.12 5.85 2.56
CA VAL A 329 17.26 5.13 3.83
C VAL A 329 16.60 3.74 3.73
N GLY A 330 15.39 3.66 3.17
CA GLY A 330 14.67 2.41 3.03
C GLY A 330 15.32 1.42 2.08
N TRP A 331 15.93 1.87 0.97
CA TRP A 331 16.71 1.01 0.10
C TRP A 331 18.00 0.54 0.76
N VAL A 332 18.70 1.41 1.50
CA VAL A 332 19.87 1.01 2.30
C VAL A 332 19.49 -0.07 3.31
N VAL A 333 18.41 0.13 4.06
CA VAL A 333 17.84 -0.87 4.98
C VAL A 333 17.49 -2.16 4.22
N PHE A 334 16.88 -2.05 3.03
CA PHE A 334 16.50 -3.20 2.22
C PHE A 334 17.70 -4.05 1.80
N PHE A 335 18.73 -3.42 1.26
CA PHE A 335 19.90 -4.12 0.77
C PHE A 335 20.75 -4.72 1.89
N ILE A 336 20.78 -4.10 3.07
CA ILE A 336 21.55 -4.62 4.22
C ILE A 336 20.80 -5.77 4.89
N LEU A 337 19.49 -5.64 5.12
CA LEU A 337 18.76 -6.58 5.98
C LEU A 337 17.98 -7.67 5.23
N PHE A 338 17.54 -7.43 4.00
CA PHE A 338 16.62 -8.35 3.30
C PHE A 338 17.22 -9.02 2.06
N ARG A 339 18.35 -8.53 1.52
CA ARG A 339 19.00 -9.11 0.34
C ARG A 339 19.56 -10.52 0.57
N HIS A 340 19.88 -10.91 1.81
CA HIS A 340 20.52 -12.19 2.11
C HIS A 340 19.58 -13.41 2.10
N ASN A 341 18.26 -13.23 2.02
CA ASN A 341 17.27 -14.32 2.08
C ASN A 341 16.57 -14.63 0.73
N GLN A 342 17.15 -14.19 -0.41
CA GLN A 342 16.54 -14.42 -1.74
C GLN A 342 16.35 -15.92 -2.08
N HIS A 343 17.16 -16.81 -1.52
CA HIS A 343 17.05 -18.24 -1.76
C HIS A 343 15.74 -18.84 -1.20
N GLU A 344 15.29 -18.37 -0.02
CA GLU A 344 14.02 -18.80 0.59
C GLU A 344 12.80 -18.23 -0.15
N ASP A 345 12.90 -17.03 -0.73
CA ASP A 345 11.81 -16.43 -1.50
C ASP A 345 11.59 -17.16 -2.84
N LEU A 346 12.68 -17.59 -3.49
CA LEU A 346 12.62 -18.46 -4.66
C LEU A 346 12.01 -19.82 -4.32
N GLU A 347 12.39 -20.43 -3.20
CA GLU A 347 11.83 -21.71 -2.77
C GLU A 347 10.34 -21.61 -2.43
N MET A 348 9.89 -20.57 -1.72
CA MET A 348 8.46 -20.35 -1.47
C MET A 348 7.66 -20.11 -2.76
N ASP A 349 8.17 -19.30 -3.68
CA ASP A 349 7.50 -19.02 -4.95
C ASP A 349 7.43 -20.31 -5.81
N LEU A 350 8.50 -21.12 -5.80
CA LEU A 350 8.53 -22.45 -6.43
C LEU A 350 7.61 -23.47 -5.75
N GLU A 351 7.46 -23.44 -4.43
CA GLU A 351 6.49 -24.28 -3.71
C GLU A 351 5.05 -23.88 -4.02
N PHE A 352 4.78 -22.58 -4.18
CA PHE A 352 3.48 -22.06 -4.60
C PHE A 352 3.15 -22.51 -6.03
N GLU A 353 4.10 -22.37 -6.96
CA GLU A 353 3.97 -22.87 -8.33
C GLU A 353 3.82 -24.40 -8.38
N ARG A 354 4.59 -25.14 -7.58
CA ARG A 354 4.49 -26.61 -7.49
C ARG A 354 3.15 -27.04 -6.93
N ARG A 355 2.60 -26.32 -5.95
CA ARG A 355 1.25 -26.55 -5.42
C ARG A 355 0.17 -26.24 -6.45
N GLU A 356 0.30 -25.14 -7.20
CA GLU A 356 -0.60 -24.82 -8.31
C GLU A 356 -0.55 -25.87 -9.43
N GLN A 357 0.64 -26.36 -9.79
CA GLN A 357 0.85 -27.39 -10.80
C GLN A 357 0.42 -28.79 -10.34
N SER A 358 0.54 -29.09 -9.04
CA SER A 358 0.12 -30.37 -8.45
C SER A 358 -1.41 -30.50 -8.29
N SER A 359 -2.16 -29.42 -8.50
CA SER A 359 -3.61 -29.46 -8.54
C SER A 359 -4.02 -30.23 -9.81
N PRO A 360 -4.66 -31.42 -9.69
CA PRO A 360 -4.82 -32.33 -10.81
C PRO A 360 -5.77 -31.72 -11.84
N THR A 361 -5.19 -31.24 -12.94
CA THR A 361 -5.98 -30.83 -14.11
C THR A 361 -6.52 -32.10 -14.75
N THR A 362 -7.83 -32.32 -14.58
CA THR A 362 -8.62 -33.42 -15.13
C THR A 362 -8.21 -33.75 -16.57
N LYS A 363 -7.59 -34.93 -16.76
CA LYS A 363 -7.37 -35.54 -18.08
C LYS A 363 -8.72 -35.60 -18.80
N ARG A 364 -8.83 -34.84 -19.89
CA ARG A 364 -9.92 -34.93 -20.86
C ARG A 364 -9.76 -36.25 -21.61
N THR A 365 -10.39 -37.31 -21.12
CA THR A 365 -10.55 -38.57 -21.87
C THR A 365 -11.38 -38.27 -23.12
N LYS A 366 -10.72 -38.28 -24.30
CA LYS A 366 -11.40 -38.46 -25.58
C LYS A 366 -12.04 -39.85 -25.55
N HIS A 367 -13.35 -39.91 -25.40
CA HIS A 367 -14.11 -41.11 -25.71
C HIS A 367 -14.25 -41.15 -27.24
N THR A 368 -13.38 -41.93 -27.89
CA THR A 368 -13.60 -42.43 -29.24
C THR A 368 -14.80 -43.38 -29.16
N GLY A 369 -15.86 -43.06 -29.89
CA GLY A 369 -17.00 -43.94 -30.04
C GLY A 369 -16.62 -45.19 -30.82
N ASP A 370 -17.18 -46.31 -30.40
CA ASP A 370 -17.43 -47.46 -31.27
C ASP A 370 -18.89 -47.89 -31.09
N PRO A 371 -19.55 -48.40 -32.15
CA PRO A 371 -20.97 -48.69 -32.15
C PRO A 371 -21.29 -50.10 -31.64
N GLU A 372 -22.45 -50.18 -31.00
CA GLU A 372 -23.15 -51.35 -30.49
C GLU A 372 -23.41 -52.41 -31.59
N PRO A 373 -23.15 -53.71 -31.36
CA PRO A 373 -23.65 -54.76 -32.21
C PRO A 373 -25.00 -55.27 -31.68
N ASP A 374 -25.97 -55.14 -32.56
CA ASP A 374 -27.29 -55.76 -32.56
C ASP A 374 -27.21 -57.31 -32.44
N SER A 375 -28.05 -57.91 -31.60
CA SER A 375 -28.71 -59.21 -31.85
C SER A 375 -29.61 -59.64 -30.68
N GLN A 376 -30.91 -59.49 -30.92
CA GLN A 376 -32.06 -60.19 -30.34
C GLN A 376 -31.95 -61.74 -30.40
N PRO A 377 -32.89 -62.53 -29.82
CA PRO A 377 -34.19 -62.16 -29.22
C PRO A 377 -34.41 -62.49 -27.74
#